data_AF-A0A519X1D4-F1
#
_entry.id   AF-A0A519X1D4-F1
#
_cell.length_a   1.000
_cell.length_b   1.000
_cell.length_c   1.000
_cell.angle_alpha   90.00
_cell.angle_beta   90.00
_cell.angle_gamma   90.00
#
_symmetry.space_group_name_H-M   'P 1'
#
loop_
_entity.id
_entity.type
_entity.pdbx_description
1 polymer ?
#
loop_
_entity_poly.entity_id
_entity_poly.type
_entity_poly.pdbx_seq_one_letter_code
_entity_poly.pdbx_strand_id
1 'polypeptide(L)'
;RLLIAKLDRLSRNASFVMLLRDSEIDFVACDLPDANTLTIGIMASFAQHEAEQISKRTRAALAQKKSRGFQLGKPENLTHESRKKAIDAIIENARNHPANKQASELIRLYQHDHLTTRGIAEKLNQHGFRTRKGKLFRSETVRRLQTNKGEKNE
;
A
#
# COMPACT_ATOMS: atom_id res chain seq x y z
N ARG A 1 -28.79 -1.64 -0.19
CA ARG A 1 -29.26 -1.70 1.21
C ARG A 1 -28.48 -2.78 1.93
N LEU A 2 -27.62 -2.44 2.89
CA LEU A 2 -26.81 -3.40 3.64
C LEU A 2 -27.57 -3.84 4.90
N LEU A 3 -27.65 -5.14 5.17
CA LEU A 3 -28.31 -5.70 6.36
C LEU A 3 -27.24 -6.21 7.31
N ILE A 4 -27.30 -5.76 8.57
CA ILE A 4 -26.30 -6.10 9.59
C ILE A 4 -27.00 -6.83 10.71
N ALA A 5 -26.57 -8.06 11.02
CA ALA A 5 -27.20 -8.86 12.07
C ALA A 5 -27.04 -8.25 13.47
N LYS A 6 -25.86 -7.68 13.77
CA LYS A 6 -25.61 -6.86 14.95
C LYS A 6 -24.54 -5.80 14.72
N LEU A 7 -24.82 -4.58 15.17
CA LEU A 7 -23.96 -3.41 15.05
C LEU A 7 -22.68 -3.54 15.90
N ASP A 8 -22.70 -4.33 16.99
CA ASP A 8 -21.55 -4.56 17.88
C ASP A 8 -20.34 -5.19 17.19
N ARG A 9 -20.57 -6.00 16.16
CA ARG A 9 -19.51 -6.66 15.40
C ARG A 9 -18.84 -5.70 14.42
N LEU A 10 -19.61 -4.73 13.96
CA LEU A 10 -19.19 -3.66 13.07
C LEU A 10 -18.37 -2.60 13.82
N SER A 11 -18.87 -2.21 15.00
CA SER A 11 -18.33 -1.11 15.80
C SER A 11 -16.95 -1.38 16.39
N ARG A 12 -16.58 -2.65 16.54
CA ARG A 12 -15.23 -3.07 16.94
C ARG A 12 -14.16 -2.70 15.91
N ASN A 13 -14.53 -2.49 14.65
CA ASN A 13 -13.61 -2.04 13.61
C ASN A 13 -13.90 -0.57 13.29
N ALA A 14 -13.25 0.33 14.03
CA ALA A 14 -13.37 1.78 13.87
C ALA A 14 -13.21 2.24 12.41
N SER A 15 -12.26 1.64 11.68
CA SER A 15 -12.02 1.96 10.26
C SER A 15 -13.19 1.59 9.37
N PHE A 16 -13.91 0.52 9.70
CA PHE A 16 -15.07 0.07 8.94
C PHE A 16 -16.31 0.91 9.22
N VAL A 17 -16.52 1.36 10.47
CA VAL A 17 -17.60 2.31 10.78
C VAL A 17 -17.39 3.66 10.09
N MET A 18 -16.13 4.12 10.00
CA MET A 18 -15.79 5.33 9.23
C MET A 18 -16.07 5.18 7.74
N LEU A 19 -15.69 4.04 7.14
CA LEU A 19 -16.01 3.74 5.76
C LEU A 19 -17.52 3.75 5.51
N LEU A 20 -18.30 3.22 6.45
CA LEU A 20 -19.76 3.20 6.36
C LEU A 20 -20.40 4.58 6.52
N ARG A 21 -19.80 5.46 7.35
CA ARG A 21 -20.21 6.88 7.41
C ARG A 21 -19.92 7.61 6.09
N ASP A 22 -18.74 7.37 5.52
CA ASP A 22 -18.27 8.06 4.31
C ASP A 22 -18.90 7.49 3.02
N SER A 23 -19.52 6.31 3.11
CA SER A 23 -20.30 5.72 2.02
C SER A 23 -21.77 6.07 2.18
N GLU A 24 -22.40 6.59 1.13
CA GLU A 24 -23.81 6.95 1.10
C GLU A 24 -24.74 5.72 0.98
N ILE A 25 -24.43 4.63 1.69
CA ILE A 25 -25.14 3.36 1.58
C ILE A 25 -26.20 3.29 2.69
N ASP A 26 -27.46 3.16 2.31
CA ASP A 26 -28.54 2.84 3.25
C ASP A 26 -28.33 1.45 3.85
N PHE A 27 -28.35 1.36 5.18
CA PHE A 27 -28.24 0.08 5.88
C PHE A 27 -29.17 -0.01 7.08
N VAL A 28 -29.48 -1.24 7.47
CA VAL A 28 -30.36 -1.55 8.60
C VAL A 28 -29.65 -2.56 9.47
N ALA A 29 -29.47 -2.22 10.74
CA ALA A 29 -28.97 -3.15 11.73
C ALA A 29 -30.17 -3.83 12.42
N CYS A 30 -30.20 -5.16 12.46
CA CYS A 30 -31.33 -5.90 13.03
C CYS A 30 -31.46 -5.69 14.56
N ASP A 31 -30.36 -5.33 15.23
CA ASP A 31 -30.32 -5.00 16.65
C ASP A 31 -30.64 -3.53 16.94
N LEU A 32 -30.41 -2.63 15.97
CA LEU A 32 -30.77 -1.23 16.06
C LEU A 32 -31.42 -0.78 14.73
N PRO A 33 -32.72 -1.09 14.53
CA PRO A 33 -33.41 -0.84 13.26
C PRO A 33 -33.54 0.66 12.94
N ASP A 34 -33.52 1.52 13.97
CA ASP A 34 -33.56 2.98 13.87
C ASP A 34 -32.16 3.62 13.76
N ALA A 35 -31.11 2.82 13.55
CA ALA A 35 -29.75 3.33 13.38
C ALA A 35 -29.67 4.17 12.10
N ASN A 36 -29.80 5.49 12.25
CA ASN A 36 -29.63 6.46 11.20
C ASN A 36 -28.15 6.87 11.04
N THR A 37 -27.84 7.53 9.91
CA THR A 37 -26.48 8.02 9.58
C THR A 37 -25.85 8.85 10.70
N LEU A 38 -26.65 9.60 11.47
CA LEU A 38 -26.19 10.38 12.61
C LEU A 38 -25.65 9.51 13.75
N THR A 39 -26.38 8.47 14.16
CA THR A 39 -25.96 7.54 15.21
C THR A 39 -24.64 6.86 14.85
N ILE A 40 -24.48 6.48 13.58
CA ILE A 40 -23.24 5.89 13.07
C ILE A 40 -22.12 6.91 13.07
N GLY A 41 -22.38 8.15 12.65
CA GLY A 41 -21.41 9.25 12.68
C GLY A 41 -20.86 9.48 14.09
N ILE A 42 -21.73 9.49 15.10
CA ILE A 42 -21.36 9.62 16.52
C ILE A 42 -20.49 8.42 16.95
N MET A 43 -20.90 7.19 16.64
CA MET A 43 -20.13 5.99 16.96
C MET A 43 -18.76 5.97 16.27
N ALA A 44 -18.70 6.39 15.01
CA ALA A 44 -17.47 6.49 14.25
C ALA A 44 -16.54 7.50 14.91
N SER A 45 -17.02 8.72 15.20
CA SER A 45 -16.26 9.76 15.89
C SER A 45 -15.75 9.30 17.25
N PHE A 46 -16.56 8.56 18.02
CA PHE A 46 -16.14 7.98 19.28
C PHE A 46 -15.03 6.94 19.11
N ALA A 47 -15.18 6.03 18.14
CA ALA A 47 -14.18 5.01 17.84
C ALA A 47 -12.85 5.62 17.37
N GLN A 48 -12.89 6.70 16.57
CA GLN A 48 -11.69 7.45 16.22
C GLN A 48 -11.06 8.12 17.44
N HIS A 49 -11.86 8.76 18.30
CA HIS A 49 -11.34 9.36 19.51
C HIS A 49 -10.63 8.34 20.39
N GLU A 50 -11.23 7.16 20.60
CA GLU A 50 -10.63 6.08 21.35
C GLU A 50 -9.30 5.61 20.74
N ALA A 51 -9.27 5.38 19.41
CA ALA A 51 -8.06 5.00 18.70
C ALA A 51 -6.93 6.05 18.84
N GLU A 52 -7.27 7.34 18.74
CA GLU A 52 -6.34 8.43 18.96
C GLU A 52 -5.83 8.47 20.39
N GLN A 53 -6.68 8.25 21.40
CA GLN A 53 -6.28 8.20 22.81
C GLN A 53 -5.35 7.02 23.10
N ILE A 54 -5.66 5.84 22.57
CA ILE A 54 -4.78 4.68 22.67
C ILE A 54 -3.42 5.01 22.03
N SER A 55 -3.41 5.56 20.82
CA SER A 55 -2.17 5.95 20.14
C SER A 55 -1.36 6.96 20.95
N LYS A 56 -2.01 8.00 21.50
CA LYS A 56 -1.38 9.01 22.35
C LYS A 56 -0.76 8.37 23.59
N ARG A 57 -1.50 7.52 24.30
CA ARG A 57 -1.01 6.79 25.49
C ARG A 57 0.17 5.88 25.18
N THR A 58 0.09 5.09 24.10
CA THR A 58 1.18 4.21 23.68
C THR A 58 2.43 5.01 23.32
N ARG A 59 2.31 6.10 22.55
CA ARG A 59 3.45 6.97 22.20
C ARG A 59 4.08 7.59 23.44
N ALA A 60 3.27 8.09 24.37
CA ALA A 60 3.76 8.65 25.63
C ALA A 60 4.51 7.60 26.47
N ALA A 61 3.95 6.40 26.61
CA ALA A 61 4.59 5.29 27.32
C ALA A 61 5.92 4.87 26.65
N LEU A 62 5.95 4.78 25.31
CA LEU A 62 7.18 4.47 24.57
C LEU A 62 8.23 5.57 24.69
N ALA A 63 7.82 6.85 24.67
CA ALA A 63 8.73 7.98 24.86
C ALA A 63 9.35 7.96 26.26
N GLN A 64 8.56 7.71 27.31
CA GLN A 64 9.07 7.56 28.67
C GLN A 64 9.96 6.33 28.83
N LYS A 65 9.61 5.20 28.18
CA LYS A 65 10.45 4.00 28.18
C LYS A 65 11.81 4.27 27.52
N LYS A 66 11.82 5.00 26.40
CA LYS A 66 13.04 5.44 25.72
C LYS A 66 13.85 6.42 26.57
N SER A 67 13.22 7.38 27.27
CA SER A 67 13.92 8.32 28.15
C SER A 67 14.57 7.65 29.36
N ARG A 68 14.03 6.50 29.80
CA ARG A 68 14.63 5.63 30.81
C ARG A 68 15.80 4.78 30.28
N GLY A 69 16.23 5.00 29.03
CA GLY A 69 17.39 4.33 28.42
C GLY A 69 17.08 2.97 27.78
N PHE A 70 15.82 2.53 27.74
CA PHE A 70 15.47 1.29 27.05
C PHE A 70 15.57 1.48 25.53
N GLN A 71 16.26 0.55 24.87
CA GLN A 71 16.27 0.47 23.41
C GLN A 71 14.93 -0.11 22.94
N LEU A 72 14.26 0.62 22.04
CA LEU A 72 13.02 0.16 21.41
C LEU A 72 13.36 -0.61 20.12
N GLY A 73 12.69 -1.73 19.92
CA GLY A 73 12.92 -2.63 18.79
C GLY A 73 13.84 -3.80 19.14
N LYS A 74 14.08 -4.68 18.16
CA LYS A 74 14.99 -5.82 18.26
C LYS A 74 15.97 -5.77 17.08
N PRO A 75 17.10 -5.05 17.20
CA PRO A 75 18.06 -4.91 16.11
C PRO A 75 18.67 -6.26 15.68
N GLU A 76 18.68 -7.25 16.58
CA GLU A 76 19.05 -8.64 16.29
C GLU A 76 18.22 -9.28 15.17
N ASN A 77 16.97 -8.85 14.98
CA ASN A 77 16.11 -9.34 13.91
C ASN A 77 16.49 -8.79 12.52
N LEU A 78 17.36 -7.76 12.44
CA LEU A 78 17.86 -7.18 11.19
C LEU A 78 19.12 -7.92 10.69
N THR A 79 19.07 -9.25 10.71
CA THR A 79 20.14 -10.12 10.21
C THR A 79 20.41 -9.88 8.72
N HIS A 80 21.60 -10.27 8.25
CA HIS A 80 21.93 -10.20 6.82
C HIS A 80 20.89 -10.96 5.96
N GLU A 81 20.40 -12.10 6.44
CA GLU A 81 19.35 -12.87 5.77
C GLU A 81 18.02 -12.11 5.68
N SER A 82 17.60 -11.44 6.76
CA SER A 82 16.36 -10.64 6.75
C SER A 82 16.43 -9.51 5.72
N ARG A 83 17.60 -8.87 5.59
CA ARG A 83 17.83 -7.81 4.59
C ARG A 83 17.81 -8.38 3.18
N LYS A 84 18.44 -9.53 2.96
CA LYS A 84 18.42 -10.23 1.66
C LYS A 84 17.00 -10.58 1.26
N LYS A 85 16.22 -11.22 2.15
CA LYS A 85 14.80 -11.53 1.92
C LYS A 85 13.96 -10.29 1.61
N ALA A 86 14.21 -9.17 2.29
CA ALA A 86 13.53 -7.91 1.99
C ALA A 86 13.86 -7.38 0.59
N ILE A 87 15.14 -7.43 0.19
CA ILE A 87 15.58 -7.05 -1.17
C ILE A 87 14.95 -7.97 -2.22
N ASP A 88 14.98 -9.28 -1.99
CA ASP A 88 14.40 -10.28 -2.90
C ASP A 88 12.90 -10.03 -3.09
N ALA A 89 12.17 -9.79 -2.00
CA ALA A 89 10.74 -9.45 -2.04
C ALA A 89 10.48 -8.13 -2.79
N ILE A 90 11.36 -7.12 -2.65
CA ILE A 90 11.25 -5.86 -3.40
C ILE A 90 11.46 -6.10 -4.90
N ILE A 91 12.48 -6.88 -5.27
CA ILE A 91 12.80 -7.23 -6.65
C ILE A 91 11.65 -8.03 -7.26
N GLU A 92 11.16 -9.05 -6.57
CA GLU A 92 10.05 -9.88 -7.02
C GLU A 92 8.78 -9.05 -7.23
N ASN A 93 8.42 -8.20 -6.26
CA ASN A 93 7.29 -7.29 -6.40
C ASN A 93 7.46 -6.32 -7.57
N ALA A 94 8.68 -5.84 -7.83
CA ALA A 94 8.95 -4.99 -8.98
C ALA A 94 8.83 -5.76 -10.31
N ARG A 95 9.31 -7.00 -10.39
CA ARG A 95 9.20 -7.88 -11.57
C ARG A 95 7.75 -8.27 -11.85
N ASN A 96 6.97 -8.52 -10.81
CA ASN A 96 5.60 -8.99 -10.94
C ASN A 96 4.57 -7.89 -11.20
N HIS A 97 4.93 -6.62 -11.01
CA HIS A 97 4.01 -5.51 -11.20
C HIS A 97 3.55 -5.39 -12.68
N PRO A 98 2.23 -5.30 -12.96
CA PRO A 98 1.70 -5.24 -14.32
C PRO A 98 2.35 -4.17 -15.20
N ALA A 99 2.47 -2.94 -14.67
CA ALA A 99 3.10 -1.82 -15.39
C ALA A 99 4.56 -2.10 -15.80
N ASN A 100 5.32 -2.81 -14.96
CA ASN A 100 6.71 -3.15 -15.27
C ASN A 100 6.79 -4.32 -16.24
N LYS A 101 5.89 -5.31 -16.16
CA LYS A 101 5.76 -6.40 -17.14
C LYS A 101 5.45 -5.86 -18.52
N GLN A 102 4.41 -5.04 -18.63
CA GLN A 102 4.00 -4.40 -19.88
C GLN A 102 5.11 -3.54 -20.48
N ALA A 103 5.73 -2.67 -19.67
CA ALA A 103 6.85 -1.85 -20.12
C ALA A 103 8.03 -2.72 -20.58
N SER A 104 8.33 -3.82 -19.88
CA SER A 104 9.43 -4.71 -20.27
C SER A 104 9.21 -5.40 -21.61
N GLU A 105 7.98 -5.80 -21.95
CA GLU A 105 7.69 -6.37 -23.28
C GLU A 105 7.79 -5.30 -24.39
N LEU A 106 7.28 -4.10 -24.15
CA LEU A 106 7.39 -2.99 -25.11
C LEU A 106 8.85 -2.56 -25.33
N ILE A 107 9.65 -2.54 -24.26
CA ILE A 107 11.08 -2.26 -24.35
C ILE A 107 11.76 -3.26 -25.28
N ARG A 108 11.40 -4.56 -25.22
CA ARG A 108 11.96 -5.59 -26.11
C ARG A 108 11.59 -5.35 -27.57
N LEU A 109 10.33 -4.99 -27.85
CA LEU A 109 9.90 -4.65 -29.20
C LEU A 109 10.72 -3.48 -29.76
N TYR A 110 10.88 -2.41 -28.99
CA TYR A 110 11.66 -1.24 -29.42
C TYR A 110 13.19 -1.46 -29.45
N GLN A 111 13.70 -2.48 -28.77
CA GLN A 111 15.11 -2.86 -28.89
C GLN A 111 15.43 -3.44 -30.27
N HIS A 112 14.50 -4.18 -30.89
CA HIS A 112 14.66 -4.66 -32.26
C HIS A 112 14.72 -3.51 -33.27
N ASP A 113 14.10 -2.37 -32.97
CA ASP A 113 14.14 -1.15 -33.79
C ASP A 113 15.43 -0.31 -33.58
N HIS A 114 16.44 -0.83 -32.86
CA HIS A 114 17.71 -0.15 -32.54
C HIS A 114 17.56 1.22 -31.86
N LEU A 115 16.49 1.43 -31.10
CA LEU A 115 16.26 2.70 -30.39
C LEU A 115 17.16 2.82 -29.15
N THR A 116 17.63 4.04 -28.87
CA THR A 116 18.36 4.33 -27.64
C THR A 116 17.45 4.18 -26.41
N THR A 117 18.02 3.90 -25.24
CA THR A 117 17.24 3.78 -23.98
C THR A 117 16.44 5.05 -23.65
N ARG A 118 16.95 6.22 -24.07
CA ARG A 118 16.22 7.49 -23.97
C ARG A 118 15.03 7.52 -24.92
N GLY A 119 15.23 7.16 -26.20
CA GLY A 119 14.14 7.11 -27.19
C GLY A 119 13.05 6.10 -26.80
N ILE A 120 13.42 4.95 -26.22
CA ILE A 120 12.48 3.97 -25.68
C ILE A 120 11.67 4.56 -24.53
N ALA A 121 12.30 5.29 -23.61
CA ALA A 121 11.59 5.95 -22.51
C ALA A 121 10.61 7.01 -23.01
N GLU A 122 11.00 7.80 -24.02
CA GLU A 122 10.14 8.80 -24.64
C GLU A 122 8.92 8.15 -25.33
N LYS A 123 9.11 7.09 -26.12
CA LYS A 123 8.00 6.32 -26.72
C LYS A 123 7.05 5.75 -25.66
N LEU A 124 7.57 5.10 -24.62
CA LEU A 124 6.75 4.57 -23.53
C LEU A 124 5.88 5.68 -22.91
N ASN A 125 6.46 6.85 -22.65
CA ASN A 125 5.74 7.97 -22.05
C ASN A 125 4.69 8.57 -22.99
N GLN A 126 4.97 8.64 -24.30
CA GLN A 126 4.06 9.12 -25.35
C GLN A 126 2.86 8.18 -25.50
N HIS A 127 3.08 6.86 -25.44
CA HIS A 127 2.01 5.85 -25.47
C HIS A 127 1.24 5.71 -24.14
N GLY A 128 1.44 6.62 -23.19
CA GLY A 128 0.68 6.67 -21.94
C GLY A 128 1.16 5.71 -20.85
N PHE A 129 2.24 4.96 -21.06
CA PHE A 129 2.78 4.09 -20.03
C PHE A 129 3.39 4.91 -18.89
N ARG A 130 3.17 4.44 -17.66
CA ARG A 130 3.70 5.02 -16.43
C ARG A 130 4.33 3.92 -15.58
N THR A 131 5.34 4.29 -14.81
CA THR A 131 6.00 3.39 -13.86
C THR A 131 5.04 2.94 -12.75
N ARG A 132 5.40 1.91 -11.98
CA ARG A 132 4.64 1.45 -10.79
C ARG A 132 4.18 2.58 -9.85
N LYS A 133 4.95 3.66 -9.74
CA LYS A 133 4.64 4.82 -8.87
C LYS A 133 3.86 5.93 -9.60
N GLY A 134 3.33 5.67 -10.80
CA GLY A 134 2.61 6.64 -11.63
C GLY A 134 3.50 7.68 -12.31
N LYS A 135 4.83 7.57 -12.21
CA LYS A 135 5.78 8.53 -12.79
C LYS A 135 6.16 8.18 -14.23
N LEU A 136 6.67 9.17 -14.96
CA LEU A 136 7.28 8.99 -16.29
C LEU A 136 8.47 8.03 -16.25
N PHE A 137 8.64 7.25 -17.32
CA PHE A 137 9.82 6.44 -17.56
C PHE A 137 11.02 7.34 -17.88
N ARG A 138 12.18 6.98 -17.34
CA ARG A 138 13.48 7.58 -17.66
C ARG A 138 14.39 6.52 -18.29
N SER A 139 15.44 6.95 -18.98
CA SER A 139 16.46 6.07 -19.57
C SER A 139 17.00 5.04 -18.57
N GLU A 140 17.28 5.46 -17.35
CA GLU A 140 17.76 4.59 -16.26
C GLU A 140 16.71 3.56 -15.84
N THR A 141 15.42 3.90 -15.83
CA THR A 141 14.35 2.95 -15.52
C THR A 141 14.22 1.91 -16.62
N VAL A 142 14.33 2.31 -17.88
CA VAL A 142 14.35 1.40 -19.03
C VAL A 142 15.55 0.46 -18.93
N ARG A 143 16.75 0.99 -18.66
CA ARG A 143 17.97 0.19 -18.50
C ARG A 143 17.82 -0.88 -17.42
N ARG A 144 17.25 -0.53 -16.25
CA ARG A 144 17.00 -1.48 -15.15
C ARG A 144 16.00 -2.57 -15.53
N LEU A 145 15.01 -2.27 -16.36
CA LEU A 145 14.05 -3.27 -16.84
C LEU A 145 14.68 -4.19 -17.90
N GLN A 146 15.66 -3.71 -18.66
CA GLN A 146 16.42 -4.51 -19.63
C GLN A 146 17.32 -5.54 -18.93
N THR A 147 18.15 -5.11 -17.97
CA THR A 147 19.07 -6.02 -17.25
C THR A 147 18.35 -7.07 -16.42
N ASN A 148 17.17 -6.75 -15.86
CA ASN A 148 16.43 -7.66 -14.99
C ASN A 148 15.87 -8.92 -15.67
N LYS A 149 15.91 -9.01 -17.01
CA LYS A 149 15.37 -10.16 -17.76
C LYS A 149 16.47 -10.94 -18.50
N GLY A 150 17.75 -10.60 -18.29
CA GLY A 150 18.92 -11.25 -18.89
C GLY A 150 19.40 -12.54 -18.21
N GLU A 151 18.80 -12.96 -17.09
CA GLU A 151 19.22 -14.15 -16.32
C GLU A 151 18.19 -15.31 -16.41
N LYS A 152 17.63 -15.58 -17.59
CA LYS A 152 16.76 -16.76 -17.82
C LYS A 152 16.94 -17.36 -19.22
N ASN A 153 18.18 -17.46 -19.70
CA ASN A 153 18.53 -18.30 -20.84
C ASN A 153 19.77 -19.13 -20.48
N GLU A 154 19.58 -20.13 -19.61
CA GLU A 154 20.37 -21.37 -19.55
C GLU A 154 19.39 -22.52 -19.30
#